data_AF-A0A7C1HP32-F1
#
_entry.id   AF-A0A7C1HP32-F1
#
_cell.length_a   1.000
_cell.length_b   1.000
_cell.length_c   1.000
_cell.angle_alpha   90.00
_cell.angle_beta   90.00
_cell.angle_gamma   90.00
#
_symmetry.space_group_name_H-M   'P 1'
#
loop_
_entity.id
_entity.type
_entity.pdbx_description
1 polymer ?
#
loop_
_entity_poly.entity_id
_entity_poly.type
_entity_poly.pdbx_seq_one_letter_code
_entity_poly.pdbx_strand_id
1 'polypeptide(L)' 'MMDLSTPLGDEVLALRAGDRVSLSGTIYTARDEAHRRMHEEGIPF' A
#
# COMPACT_ATOMS: atom_id res chain seq x y z
N MET A 1 1.21 14.01 -12.80
CA MET A 1 1.44 12.56 -12.60
C MET A 1 2.54 12.49 -11.56
N MET A 2 2.29 11.86 -10.42
CA MET A 2 3.24 11.81 -9.29
C MET A 2 3.86 10.43 -9.21
N ASP A 3 5.18 10.38 -9.11
CA ASP A 3 5.93 9.13 -8.97
C ASP A 3 6.20 8.87 -7.49
N LEU A 4 5.75 7.72 -7.00
CA LEU A 4 5.90 7.26 -5.62
C LEU A 4 6.83 6.04 -5.59
N SER A 5 7.64 5.93 -4.54
CA SER A 5 8.48 4.77 -4.29
C SER A 5 8.15 4.19 -2.93
N THR A 6 8.11 2.87 -2.81
CA THR A 6 8.07 2.23 -1.48
C THR A 6 9.45 2.19 -0.83
N PRO A 7 9.57 2.27 0.51
CA PRO A 7 8.49 2.51 1.49
C PRO A 7 7.90 3.93 1.38
N LEU A 8 6.58 4.04 1.54
CA LEU A 8 5.87 5.32 1.43
C LEU A 8 6.18 6.22 2.62
N GLY A 9 6.41 7.51 2.37
CA GLY A 9 6.53 8.55 3.38
C GLY A 9 5.34 9.52 3.40
N ASP A 10 5.53 10.69 4.02
CA ASP A 10 4.50 11.72 4.21
C ASP A 10 4.00 12.33 2.89
N GLU A 11 4.71 12.13 1.78
CA GLU A 11 4.30 12.62 0.45
C GLU A 11 2.90 12.15 0.04
N VAL A 12 2.44 11.01 0.55
CA VAL A 12 1.10 10.47 0.26
C VAL A 12 -0.02 11.29 0.89
N LEU A 13 0.26 12.07 1.94
CA LEU A 13 -0.73 12.91 2.62
C LEU A 13 -1.18 14.09 1.76
N ALA A 14 -0.42 14.45 0.72
CA ALA A 14 -0.77 15.52 -0.20
C ALA A 14 -1.73 15.06 -1.33
N LEU A 15 -1.94 13.75 -1.50
CA LEU A 15 -2.75 13.19 -2.58
C LEU A 15 -4.24 13.52 -2.40
N ARG A 16 -4.92 13.73 -3.52
CA ARG A 16 -6.36 13.95 -3.59
C ARG A 16 -7.03 12.92 -4.49
N ALA A 17 -8.31 12.69 -4.26
CA ALA A 17 -9.10 11.82 -5.11
C ALA A 17 -9.09 12.32 -6.56
N GLY A 18 -8.77 11.43 -7.50
CA GLY A 18 -8.62 11.74 -8.92
C GLY A 18 -7.18 11.94 -9.38
N ASP A 19 -6.22 12.03 -8.45
CA ASP A 19 -4.81 12.14 -8.81
C ASP A 19 -4.29 10.83 -9.43
N ARG A 20 -3.58 10.96 -10.55
CA ARG A 20 -2.90 9.84 -11.21
C ARG A 20 -1.47 9.73 -10.71
N VAL A 21 -1.16 8.56 -10.16
CA VAL A 21 0.16 8.22 -9.60
C VAL A 21 0.78 7.04 -10.33
N SER A 22 2.11 7.01 -10.34
CA SER A 22 2.93 5.84 -10.69
C SER A 22 3.57 5.34 -9.39
N LEU A 23 3.51 4.05 -9.12
CA LEU A 23 4.10 3.46 -7.91
C LEU A 23 5.20 2.47 -8.33
N SER A 24 6.39 2.66 -7.78
CA SER A 24 7.56 1.81 -8.00
C SER A 24 8.07 1.23 -6.68
N GLY A 25 8.66 0.03 -6.73
CA GLY A 25 9.20 -0.66 -5.55
C GLY A 25 8.50 -1.98 -5.28
N THR A 26 8.62 -2.48 -4.05
CA THR A 26 8.02 -3.74 -3.62
C THR A 26 6.59 -3.54 -3.16
N ILE A 27 5.67 -4.39 -3.65
CA ILE A 27 4.25 -4.39 -3.29
C ILE A 27 3.86 -5.82 -2.91
N TYR A 28 3.18 -5.96 -1.77
CA TYR A 28 2.60 -7.23 -1.34
C TYR A 28 1.12 -7.28 -1.70
N THR A 29 0.66 -8.41 -2.22
CA THR A 29 -0.74 -8.62 -2.56
C THR A 29 -1.44 -9.39 -1.46
N ALA A 30 -2.62 -8.93 -1.06
CA ALA A 30 -3.48 -9.59 -0.08
C ALA A 30 -4.95 -9.39 -0.47
N ARG A 31 -5.79 -10.37 -0.13
CA ARG A 31 -7.25 -10.38 -0.33
C ARG A 31 -7.92 -10.92 0.93
N ASP A 32 -9.20 -11.29 0.83
CA ASP A 32 -10.06 -11.66 1.97
C ASP A 32 -9.46 -12.73 2.88
N GLU A 33 -8.93 -13.82 2.32
CA GLU A 33 -8.33 -14.90 3.12
C GLU A 33 -7.05 -14.44 3.83
N ALA A 34 -6.17 -13.72 3.13
CA ALA A 34 -4.93 -13.20 3.72
C ALA A 34 -5.23 -12.16 4.82
N HIS A 35 -6.19 -11.26 4.59
CA HIS A 35 -6.62 -10.28 5.59
C HIS A 35 -7.24 -10.96 6.82
N ARG A 36 -8.06 -12.01 6.62
CA ARG A 36 -8.66 -12.77 7.72
C ARG A 36 -7.58 -13.44 8.57
N ARG A 37 -6.63 -14.14 7.93
CA ARG A 37 -5.49 -14.75 8.64
C ARG A 37 -4.65 -13.72 9.39
N MET A 38 -4.34 -12.57 8.77
CA MET A 38 -3.60 -11.49 9.43
C MET A 38 -4.34 -10.95 10.67
N HIS A 39 -5.67 -10.93 10.64
CA HIS A 39 -6.49 -10.50 11.77
C HIS A 39 -6.57 -11.56 12.88
N GLU A 40 -6.73 -12.83 12.52
CA GLU A 40 -6.94 -13.95 13.46
C GLU A 40 -5.63 -14.46 14.07
N GLU A 41 -4.59 -14.64 13.24
CA GLU A 41 -3.33 -15.30 13.60
C GLU A 41 -2.18 -14.30 13.77
N GLY A 42 -2.39 -13.04 13.39
CA GLY A 42 -1.38 -12.00 13.39
C GLY A 42 -0.65 -11.88 12.05
N ILE A 43 0.15 -10.83 11.94
CA ILE A 43 0.87 -10.50 10.73
C ILE A 43 2.15 -11.33 10.67
N PRO A 44 2.40 -12.11 9.60
CA PRO A 44 3.50 -13.07 9.54
C PRO A 44 4.89 -12.45 9.22
N PHE A 45 5.08 -11.15 9.46
CA PHE A 45 6.32 -10.42 9.15
C PHE A 45 6.76 -9.48 10.27
#